data_AF-A0AAW4KQH9-F1
#
_entry.id   AF-A0AAW4KQH9-F1
#
_cell.length_a   1.000
_cell.length_b   1.000
_cell.length_c   1.000
_cell.angle_alpha   90.00
_cell.angle_beta   90.00
_cell.angle_gamma   90.00
#
_symmetry.space_group_name_H-M   'P 1'
#
loop_
_entity.id
_entity.type
_entity.pdbx_description
1 polymer ?
#
loop_
_entity_poly.entity_id
_entity_poly.type
_entity_poly.pdbx_seq_one_letter_code
_entity_poly.pdbx_strand_id
1 'polypeptide(L)'
;VRVVLVEGYIKDYQQTGDIGSVSAYVDELAQKLLAERPLTRKTFERYTTLMSRIPGLSVQAQVPPPGTTDGATHMQIQASRKPFTTSMSR
;
A
#
# COMPACT_ATOMS: atom_id res chain seq x y z
N VAL A 1 7.46 9.58 -2.65
CA VAL A 1 6.21 9.47 -1.85
C VAL A 1 6.46 10.16 -0.52
N ARG A 2 5.59 11.09 -0.10
CA ARG A 2 5.69 11.78 1.20
C ARG A 2 4.76 11.03 2.15
N VAL A 3 5.31 10.30 3.11
CA VAL A 3 4.53 9.48 4.05
C VAL A 3 4.50 10.19 5.39
N VAL A 4 3.31 10.52 5.87
CA VAL A 4 3.11 11.07 7.22
C VAL A 4 2.56 9.92 8.06
N LEU A 5 3.43 9.18 8.73
CA LEU A 5 3.00 8.16 9.67
C LEU A 5 2.93 8.76 11.07
N VAL A 6 1.74 8.71 11.67
CA VAL A 6 1.49 9.12 13.06
C VAL A 6 1.10 7.85 13.82
N GLU A 7 1.67 7.65 15.02
CA GLU A 7 1.51 6.44 15.83
C GLU A 7 0.03 6.08 16.02
N GLY A 8 -0.40 4.99 15.36
CA GLY A 8 -1.79 4.61 15.21
C GLY A 8 -1.94 3.21 14.58
N TYR A 9 -3.16 2.72 14.42
CA TYR A 9 -3.44 1.43 13.75
C TYR A 9 -4.30 1.65 12.50
N ILE A 10 -4.16 0.76 11.52
CA ILE A 10 -5.03 0.75 10.35
C ILE A 10 -6.37 0.12 10.78
N LYS A 11 -7.45 0.90 10.70
CA LYS A 11 -8.81 0.41 10.97
C LYS A 11 -9.36 -0.37 9.79
N ASP A 12 -9.20 0.18 8.60
CA ASP A 12 -9.56 -0.45 7.34
C ASP A 12 -8.63 0.02 6.21
N TYR A 13 -8.79 -0.58 5.04
CA TYR A 13 -8.13 -0.15 3.82
C TYR A 13 -9.15 -0.04 2.69
N GLN A 14 -8.86 0.85 1.76
CA GLN A 14 -9.60 0.99 0.52
C GLN A 14 -8.66 0.74 -0.65
N GLN A 15 -8.99 -0.25 -1.48
CA GLN A 15 -8.24 -0.58 -2.68
C GLN A 15 -8.93 0.00 -3.91
N THR A 16 -8.18 0.71 -4.75
CA THR A 16 -8.69 1.35 -5.97
C THR A 16 -7.79 1.02 -7.17
N GLY A 17 -8.38 0.63 -8.30
CA GLY A 17 -7.68 0.46 -9.59
C GLY A 17 -7.80 -0.93 -10.21
N ASP A 18 -7.40 -1.06 -11.47
CA ASP A 18 -7.57 -2.27 -12.29
C ASP A 18 -6.31 -3.16 -12.25
N ILE A 19 -6.24 -3.97 -11.20
CA ILE A 19 -5.09 -4.83 -10.87
C ILE A 19 -5.30 -6.31 -11.22
N GLY A 20 -6.54 -6.72 -11.50
CA GLY A 20 -6.91 -8.10 -11.83
C GLY A 20 -6.38 -9.13 -10.83
N SER A 21 -5.70 -10.17 -11.33
CA SER A 21 -5.17 -11.30 -10.55
C SER A 21 -4.10 -10.91 -9.51
N VAL A 22 -3.48 -9.74 -9.65
CA VAL A 22 -2.49 -9.24 -8.68
C VAL A 22 -3.16 -8.62 -7.45
N SER A 23 -4.47 -8.36 -7.51
CA SER A 23 -5.25 -7.85 -6.37
C SER A 23 -5.12 -8.76 -5.15
N ALA A 24 -5.18 -10.08 -5.32
CA ALA A 24 -5.06 -11.03 -4.21
C ALA A 24 -3.72 -10.90 -3.44
N TYR A 25 -2.63 -10.60 -4.15
CA TYR A 25 -1.32 -10.39 -3.53
C TYR A 25 -1.26 -9.05 -2.77
N VAL A 26 -1.85 -8.00 -3.33
CA VAL A 26 -1.98 -6.71 -2.63
C VAL A 26 -2.87 -6.86 -1.39
N ASP A 27 -3.94 -7.63 -1.49
CA ASP A 27 -4.88 -7.92 -0.41
C ASP A 27 -4.20 -8.67 0.74
N GLU A 28 -3.38 -9.68 0.44
CA GLU A 28 -2.59 -10.40 1.44
C GLU A 28 -1.61 -9.47 2.17
N LEU A 29 -0.95 -8.57 1.45
CA LEU A 29 -0.05 -7.59 2.05
C LEU A 29 -0.80 -6.56 2.91
N ALA A 30 -1.99 -6.13 2.48
CA ALA A 30 -2.86 -5.22 3.23
C ALA A 30 -3.39 -5.88 4.52
N GLN A 31 -3.77 -7.15 4.46
CA GLN A 31 -4.19 -7.94 5.62
C GLN A 31 -3.08 -8.05 6.68
N LYS A 32 -1.82 -8.25 6.24
CA LYS A 32 -0.67 -8.25 7.15
C LYS A 32 -0.48 -6.90 7.84
N LEU A 33 -0.68 -5.79 7.10
CA LEU A 33 -0.62 -4.44 7.64
C LEU A 33 -1.78 -4.13 8.62
N LEU A 34 -2.98 -4.67 8.39
CA LEU A 34 -4.14 -4.56 9.29
C LEU A 34 -3.97 -5.34 10.60
N ALA A 35 -3.37 -6.52 10.51
CA ALA A 35 -3.07 -7.38 11.65
C ALA A 35 -1.97 -6.78 12.54
N GLU A 36 -1.14 -5.89 11.99
CA GLU A 36 -0.04 -5.27 12.69
C GLU A 36 -0.49 -4.04 13.48
N ARG A 37 -0.54 -4.18 14.81
CA ARG A 37 -0.94 -3.12 15.74
C ARG A 37 0.10 -3.00 16.86
N PRO A 38 0.72 -1.81 17.07
CA PRO A 38 0.56 -0.57 16.30
C PRO A 38 1.28 -0.62 14.95
N LEU A 39 0.80 0.14 13.96
CA LEU A 39 1.48 0.27 12.68
C LEU A 39 2.77 1.06 12.88
N THR A 40 3.91 0.40 12.68
CA THR A 40 5.21 1.07 12.83
C THR A 40 5.71 1.66 11.51
N ARG A 41 6.49 2.75 11.59
CA ARG A 41 7.12 3.39 10.42
C ARG A 41 7.98 2.43 9.62
N LYS A 42 8.75 1.62 10.32
CA LYS A 42 9.61 0.59 9.71
C LYS A 42 8.79 -0.38 8.89
N THR A 43 7.67 -0.87 9.42
CA THR A 43 6.89 -1.88 8.71
C THR A 43 6.18 -1.29 7.50
N PHE A 44 5.59 -0.09 7.64
CA PHE A 44 4.96 0.60 6.52
C PHE A 44 5.95 0.91 5.39
N GLU A 45 7.12 1.47 5.72
CA GLU A 45 8.18 1.75 4.73
C GLU A 45 8.66 0.48 4.05
N ARG A 46 8.80 -0.63 4.80
CA ARG A 46 9.18 -1.94 4.26
C ARG A 46 8.14 -2.44 3.26
N TYR A 47 6.87 -2.50 3.63
CA TYR A 47 5.81 -3.00 2.74
C TYR A 47 5.59 -2.08 1.54
N THR A 48 5.62 -0.77 1.71
CA THR A 48 5.53 0.19 0.60
C THR A 48 6.68 0.00 -0.39
N THR A 49 7.90 -0.23 0.12
CA THR A 49 9.08 -0.52 -0.72
C THR A 49 8.96 -1.87 -1.43
N LEU A 50 8.36 -2.88 -0.79
CA LEU A 50 8.11 -4.18 -1.42
C LEU A 50 7.07 -4.05 -2.55
N MET A 51 6.00 -3.30 -2.31
CA MET A 51 4.96 -3.04 -3.30
C MET A 51 5.48 -2.23 -4.50
N SER A 52 6.36 -1.25 -4.28
CA SER A 52 6.93 -0.43 -5.36
C SER A 52 7.95 -1.17 -6.23
N ARG A 53 8.46 -2.32 -5.77
CA ARG A 53 9.36 -3.19 -6.54
C ARG A 53 8.64 -4.16 -7.47
N ILE A 54 7.30 -4.21 -7.44
CA ILE A 54 6.54 -5.11 -8.30
C ILE A 54 6.64 -4.60 -9.76
N PRO A 55 7.35 -5.31 -10.66
CA PRO A 55 7.46 -4.88 -12.05
C PRO A 55 6.10 -4.97 -12.73
N GLY A 56 5.77 -3.96 -13.56
CA GLY A 56 4.48 -3.88 -14.25
C GLY A 56 3.29 -3.49 -13.37
N LEU A 57 3.54 -3.08 -12.11
CA LEU A 57 2.51 -2.62 -11.19
C LEU A 57 2.87 -1.26 -10.61
N SER A 58 1.96 -0.30 -10.72
CA SER A 58 2.07 0.97 -10.03
C SER A 58 1.22 0.90 -8.77
N VAL A 59 1.85 0.63 -7.62
CA VAL A 59 1.19 0.62 -6.31
C VAL A 59 1.55 1.89 -5.54
N GLN A 60 0.55 2.56 -5.02
CA GLN A 60 0.66 3.78 -4.23
C GLN A 60 -0.14 3.58 -2.95
N ALA A 61 0.56 3.31 -1.85
CA ALA A 61 -0.02 3.26 -0.52
C ALA A 61 0.08 4.64 0.13
N GLN A 62 -1.06 5.19 0.54
CA GLN A 62 -1.16 6.48 1.20
C GLN A 62 -1.95 6.31 2.50
N VAL A 63 -1.37 6.82 3.58
CA VAL A 63 -2.02 6.90 4.89
C VAL A 63 -2.24 8.38 5.16
N PRO A 64 -3.47 8.89 5.07
CA PRO A 64 -3.76 10.26 5.43
C PRO A 64 -3.51 10.45 6.94
N PRO A 65 -3.08 11.66 7.36
CA PRO A 65 -2.89 11.95 8.78
C PRO A 65 -4.20 11.72 9.53
N PRO A 66 -4.17 11.05 10.70
CA PRO A 66 -5.38 10.75 11.47
C PRO A 66 -6.06 12.06 11.88
N GLY A 67 -7.31 12.23 11.48
CA GLY A 67 -8.14 13.38 11.88
C GLY A 67 -8.74 13.25 13.28
N THR A 68 -8.58 12.07 13.90
CA THR A 68 -9.21 11.73 15.19
C THR A 68 -8.15 11.25 16.18
N THR A 69 -8.25 11.70 17.42
CA THR A 69 -7.35 11.41 18.56
C THR A 69 -7.23 9.91 18.89
N ASP A 70 -8.11 9.06 18.33
CA ASP A 70 -8.15 7.61 18.56
C ASP A 70 -7.08 6.80 17.80
N GLY A 71 -6.21 7.46 17.02
CA GLY A 71 -5.10 6.79 16.32
C GLY A 71 -5.55 5.81 15.23
N ALA A 72 -6.83 5.75 14.88
CA ALA A 72 -7.35 4.97 13.76
C ALA A 72 -7.12 5.71 12.45
N THR A 73 -6.50 5.04 11.47
CA THR A 73 -6.34 5.57 10.12
C THR A 73 -6.83 4.59 9.06
N HIS A 74 -7.23 5.13 7.91
CA HIS A 74 -7.72 4.41 6.75
C HIS A 74 -6.62 4.38 5.70
N MET A 75 -6.15 3.19 5.32
CA MET A 75 -5.09 3.08 4.31
C MET A 75 -5.68 3.08 2.90
N GLN A 76 -5.28 4.01 2.05
CA GLN A 76 -5.66 4.00 0.63
C GLN A 76 -4.56 3.33 -0.18
N ILE A 77 -4.92 2.24 -0.86
CA ILE A 77 -4.04 1.55 -1.80
C ILE A 77 -4.56 1.78 -3.21
N GLN A 78 -3.82 2.55 -3.99
CA GLN A 78 -4.07 2.71 -5.42
C GLN A 78 -3.12 1.81 -6.17
N ALA A 79 -3.65 0.85 -6.92
CA ALA A 79 -2.84 -0.09 -7.67
C ALA A 79 -3.35 -0.19 -9.11
N SER A 80 -2.46 0.03 -10.07
CA SER A 80 -2.78 -0.08 -11.50
C SER A 80 -1.71 -0.89 -12.23
N ARG A 81 -2.14 -1.74 -13.15
CA ARG A 81 -1.19 -2.43 -14.04
C ARG A 81 -0.59 -1.43 -15.01
N LYS A 82 0.74 -1.35 -15.04
CA LYS A 82 1.45 -0.68 -16.14
C LYS A 82 1.55 -1.68 -17.29
N PRO A 83 1.13 -1.31 -18.52
CA PRO A 83 1.40 -2.15 -19.68
C PRO A 83 2.91 -2.33 -19.80
N PHE A 84 3.36 -3.59 -19.78
CA PHE A 84 4.75 -3.92 -20.05
C PHE A 84 5.05 -3.57 -21.51
N THR A 85 5.67 -2.42 -21.73
CA THR A 85 6.49 -2.23 -22.93
C THR A 85 7.76 -3.03 -22.66
N THR A 86 7.78 -4.29 -23.07
CA THR A 86 9.03 -5.04 -23.20
C THR A 86 9.81 -4.39 -24.33
N SER A 87 10.60 -3.35 -24.04
CA SER A 87 11.63 -2.93 -24.98
C SER A 87 12.76 -3.96 -24.91
N MET A 88 12.59 -5.09 -25.60
CA MET A 88 13.72 -5.87 -26.05
C MET A 88 14.42 -5.04 -27.13
N SER A 89 15.38 -4.21 -26.71
CA SER A 89 16.37 -3.67 -27.65
C SER A 89 17.24 -4.84 -28.10
N ARG A 90 17.04 -5.26 -29.35
CA ARG A 90 17.88 -6.23 -30.06
C ARG A 90 19.23 -5.59 -30.41
#